data_AF-A0A533TL47-F1
#
_entry.id   AF-A0A533TL47-F1
#
_cell.length_a   1.000
_cell.length_b   1.000
_cell.length_c   1.000
_cell.angle_alpha   90.00
_cell.angle_beta   90.00
_cell.angle_gamma   90.00
#
_symmetry.space_group_name_H-M   'P 1'
#
loop_
_entity.id
_entity.type
_entity.pdbx_description
1 polymer ?
#
loop_
_entity_poly.entity_id
_entity_poly.type
_entity_poly.pdbx_seq_one_letter_code
_entity_poly.pdbx_strand_id
1 'polypeptide(L)'
;ENSPLPRMTTASDQPHLRSFSGRVDTGWRVSSFTSFSRHDSTHQPHSAELPDRDEPRQAGESPIAAGNEASIFTFPKGAQAGIFMHAIFEKLDFAAPSDKSIRELVVQGLERHNYKLEWEPHITGMVHNVLRAPLSSPDALFTLGALKQGGWSAELEFFFPLRFINSSLLGELFARHGFLSGGIDFTRLAEALQFKPVKGMLMGFMDMVFEEGGRYYLLDWKSNHLGNSIENYGQSAMTQAMQSNLYPLQYLLYTVAINRYLSLRIKNYHYASHFGGVIYVFLRGVSKEQGESRGFFRDLPSEGLIEALTDLLIEEGG
;
A
#
# COMPACT_ATOMS: atom_id res chain seq x y z
N GLU A 1 34.74 -75.74 10.19
CA GLU A 1 34.72 -74.95 11.43
C GLU A 1 34.51 -73.49 11.08
N ASN A 2 33.39 -72.91 11.53
CA ASN A 2 32.99 -71.53 11.22
C ASN A 2 33.58 -70.59 12.28
N SER A 3 34.59 -69.80 11.90
CA SER A 3 35.11 -68.73 12.75
C SER A 3 34.03 -67.66 12.99
N PRO A 4 33.74 -67.28 14.23
CA PRO A 4 32.78 -66.21 14.50
C PRO A 4 33.38 -64.85 14.15
N LEU A 5 32.62 -64.06 13.40
CA LEU A 5 32.93 -62.66 13.06
C LEU A 5 33.06 -61.80 14.33
N PRO A 6 33.92 -60.77 14.35
CA PRO A 6 34.10 -59.91 15.51
C PRO A 6 32.84 -59.08 15.78
N ARG A 7 32.41 -59.05 17.05
CA ARG A 7 31.33 -58.18 17.53
C ARG A 7 31.75 -56.72 17.32
N MET A 8 31.05 -55.99 16.44
CA MET A 8 31.07 -54.54 16.44
C MET A 8 30.50 -54.05 17.77
N THR A 9 31.36 -53.50 18.63
CA THR A 9 30.95 -52.66 19.74
C THR A 9 30.28 -51.42 19.18
N THR A 10 28.96 -51.38 19.23
CA THR A 10 28.20 -50.15 19.01
C THR A 10 28.49 -49.22 20.18
N ALA A 11 29.47 -48.32 20.02
CA ALA A 11 29.56 -47.16 20.89
C ALA A 11 28.22 -46.43 20.80
N SER A 12 27.48 -46.35 21.90
CA SER A 12 26.27 -45.56 21.98
C SER A 12 26.69 -44.10 21.98
N ASP A 13 26.87 -43.52 20.80
CA ASP A 13 27.08 -42.09 20.63
C ASP A 13 25.74 -41.41 20.91
N GLN A 14 25.43 -41.21 22.19
CA GLN A 14 24.24 -40.47 22.58
C GLN A 14 24.43 -39.02 22.12
N PRO A 15 23.51 -38.46 21.31
CA PRO A 15 23.65 -37.09 20.84
C PRO A 15 23.64 -36.14 22.04
N HIS A 16 24.78 -35.48 22.28
CA HIS A 16 24.87 -34.44 23.30
C HIS A 16 24.25 -33.15 22.79
N LEU A 17 23.32 -32.58 23.56
CA LEU A 17 22.76 -31.27 23.28
C LEU A 17 23.88 -30.22 23.33
N ARG A 18 24.20 -29.62 22.18
CA ARG A 18 25.08 -28.45 22.14
C ARG A 18 24.34 -27.25 22.70
N SER A 19 24.87 -26.68 23.77
CA SER A 19 24.36 -25.43 24.31
C SER A 19 24.86 -24.28 23.44
N PHE A 20 23.94 -23.56 22.80
CA PHE A 20 24.26 -22.36 22.05
C PHE A 20 24.60 -21.23 23.01
N SER A 21 25.86 -20.78 23.00
CA SER A 21 26.38 -19.67 23.82
C SER A 21 26.55 -18.36 23.03
N GLY A 22 26.15 -18.36 21.74
CA GLY A 22 26.18 -17.16 20.92
C GLY A 22 25.11 -16.15 21.34
N ARG A 23 25.29 -14.89 20.94
CA ARG A 23 24.21 -13.90 20.96
C ARG A 23 23.54 -13.88 19.60
N VAL A 24 22.23 -14.15 19.57
CA VAL A 24 21.41 -13.89 18.38
C VAL A 24 21.03 -12.42 18.40
N ASP A 25 21.32 -11.68 17.32
CA ASP A 25 20.80 -10.33 17.15
C ASP A 25 19.29 -10.41 16.94
N THR A 26 18.52 -10.04 17.97
CA THR A 26 17.07 -10.03 17.95
C THR A 26 16.50 -8.69 17.48
N GLY A 27 17.36 -7.70 17.20
CA GLY A 27 16.94 -6.37 16.78
C GLY A 27 16.78 -6.21 15.27
N TRP A 28 17.41 -7.07 14.47
CA TRP A 28 17.28 -7.05 13.01
C TRP A 28 15.98 -7.73 12.59
N ARG A 29 15.16 -7.03 11.79
CA ARG A 29 13.90 -7.56 11.28
C ARG A 29 13.57 -7.00 9.91
N VAL A 30 12.83 -7.78 9.13
CA VAL A 30 12.07 -7.29 7.98
C VAL A 30 10.78 -6.67 8.51
N SER A 31 10.44 -5.47 8.05
CA SER A 31 9.25 -4.73 8.47
C SER A 31 8.50 -4.18 7.27
N SER A 32 7.17 -4.12 7.36
CA SER A 32 6.30 -3.37 6.45
C SER A 32 5.70 -2.13 7.12
N PHE A 33 5.00 -1.31 6.35
CA PHE A 33 4.24 -0.16 6.87
C PHE A 33 3.32 -0.55 8.06
N THR A 34 2.69 -1.71 8.02
CA THR A 34 1.83 -2.20 9.13
C THR A 34 2.57 -2.32 10.47
N SER A 35 3.86 -2.62 10.43
CA SER A 35 4.73 -2.67 11.62
C SER A 35 4.99 -1.29 12.23
N PHE A 36 4.89 -0.21 11.44
CA PHE A 36 4.98 1.17 11.93
C PHE A 36 3.64 1.71 12.44
N SER A 37 2.53 1.16 11.96
CA SER A 37 1.19 1.63 12.28
C SER A 37 0.54 0.90 13.46
N ARG A 38 0.94 -0.33 13.81
CA ARG A 38 0.33 -1.06 14.93
C ARG A 38 0.90 -0.65 16.30
N HIS A 39 0.01 -0.16 17.18
CA HIS A 39 0.23 -0.06 18.63
C HIS A 39 0.30 -1.47 19.24
N ASP A 40 1.48 -2.06 19.21
CA ASP A 40 1.98 -3.12 20.09
C ASP A 40 0.95 -4.09 20.72
N SER A 41 0.70 -5.25 20.10
CA SER A 41 0.53 -6.56 20.77
C SER A 41 0.28 -7.66 19.74
N THR A 42 1.12 -8.72 19.79
CA THR A 42 1.09 -9.96 18.96
C THR A 42 1.70 -9.89 17.56
N HIS A 43 3.02 -9.69 17.47
CA HIS A 43 3.77 -10.19 16.30
C HIS A 43 3.97 -11.70 16.45
N GLN A 44 3.28 -12.48 15.62
CA GLN A 44 3.76 -13.83 15.27
C GLN A 44 4.94 -13.66 14.30
N PRO A 45 6.14 -14.19 14.59
CA PRO A 45 7.34 -13.96 13.78
C PRO A 45 7.33 -14.62 12.37
N HIS A 46 6.21 -15.19 11.92
CA HIS A 46 6.17 -16.12 10.79
C HIS A 46 4.97 -15.95 9.83
N SER A 47 4.21 -14.86 9.89
CA SER A 47 3.25 -14.58 8.81
C SER A 47 4.01 -14.07 7.57
N ALA A 48 3.77 -14.68 6.41
CA ALA A 48 4.22 -14.10 5.15
C ALA A 48 3.70 -12.66 5.05
N GLU A 49 4.59 -11.68 4.84
CA GLU A 49 4.17 -10.29 4.63
C GLU A 49 3.45 -10.21 3.27
N LEU A 50 2.14 -10.04 3.31
CA LEU A 50 1.28 -9.84 2.16
C LEU A 50 1.07 -8.33 1.92
N PRO A 51 0.67 -7.90 0.71
CA PRO A 51 0.26 -6.53 0.46
C PRO A 51 -0.74 -6.04 1.51
N ASP A 52 -0.53 -4.84 2.05
CA ASP A 52 -1.37 -4.24 3.10
C ASP A 52 -2.72 -3.79 2.50
N ARG A 53 -3.64 -4.75 2.39
CA ARG A 53 -4.97 -4.54 1.80
C ARG A 53 -5.96 -4.19 2.91
N ASP A 54 -5.99 -2.89 3.25
CA ASP A 54 -6.94 -2.19 4.14
C ASP A 54 -7.59 -3.08 5.22
N GLU A 55 -6.82 -3.47 6.24
CA GLU A 55 -7.40 -4.04 7.46
C GLU A 55 -7.99 -2.91 8.34
N PRO A 56 -9.29 -2.92 8.66
CA PRO A 56 -9.85 -1.91 9.55
C PRO A 56 -9.29 -2.08 10.97
N ARG A 57 -8.87 -0.95 11.58
CA ARG A 57 -8.48 -0.85 13.00
C ARG A 57 -9.60 -1.14 14.00
N GLN A 58 -10.83 -1.35 13.57
CA GLN A 58 -11.94 -1.82 14.40
C GLN A 58 -12.86 -2.73 13.59
N ALA A 59 -12.88 -4.02 13.94
CA ALA A 59 -13.96 -4.92 13.58
C ALA A 59 -15.18 -4.55 14.44
N GLY A 60 -16.11 -3.79 13.87
CA GLY A 60 -17.34 -3.39 14.56
C GLY A 60 -18.44 -3.03 13.58
N GLU A 61 -19.58 -3.70 13.79
CA GLU A 61 -20.93 -3.38 13.29
C GLU A 61 -21.30 -3.85 11.87
N SER A 62 -22.16 -4.88 11.89
CA SER A 62 -23.12 -5.31 10.88
C SER A 62 -24.00 -4.14 10.39
N PRO A 63 -24.59 -4.23 9.19
CA PRO A 63 -25.20 -3.08 8.54
C PRO A 63 -26.54 -2.70 9.17
N ILE A 64 -26.69 -1.44 9.57
CA ILE A 64 -28.00 -0.81 9.71
C ILE A 64 -28.43 -0.36 8.31
N ALA A 65 -29.54 -0.92 7.85
CA ALA A 65 -30.17 -0.63 6.57
C ALA A 65 -30.72 0.81 6.53
N ALA A 66 -30.31 1.57 5.52
CA ALA A 66 -31.05 2.73 5.03
C ALA A 66 -30.71 2.92 3.54
N GLY A 67 -31.63 2.49 2.66
CA GLY A 67 -31.52 2.56 1.20
C GLY A 67 -31.46 1.17 0.55
N ASN A 68 -32.59 0.67 0.05
CA ASN A 68 -32.79 -0.71 -0.42
C ASN A 68 -32.27 -0.95 -1.85
N GLU A 69 -31.38 -0.10 -2.36
CA GLU A 69 -30.84 -0.21 -3.72
C GLU A 69 -29.38 -0.66 -3.68
N ALA A 70 -29.10 -1.75 -4.39
CA ALA A 70 -27.73 -2.25 -4.55
C ALA A 70 -26.89 -1.18 -5.27
N SER A 71 -25.75 -0.83 -4.68
CA SER A 71 -24.77 0.10 -5.24
C SER A 71 -23.37 -0.23 -4.73
N ILE A 72 -22.34 0.43 -5.29
CA ILE A 72 -20.96 0.29 -4.80
C ILE A 72 -20.82 0.70 -3.32
N PHE A 73 -21.68 1.59 -2.83
CA PHE A 73 -21.68 2.04 -1.44
C PHE A 73 -22.21 0.98 -0.47
N THR A 74 -23.11 0.10 -0.94
CA THR A 74 -23.68 -1.00 -0.15
C THR A 74 -22.96 -2.32 -0.37
N PHE A 75 -22.00 -2.39 -1.30
CA PHE A 75 -21.17 -3.58 -1.50
C PHE A 75 -20.46 -3.97 -0.19
N PRO A 76 -20.30 -5.26 0.15
CA PRO A 76 -19.67 -5.70 1.39
C PRO A 76 -18.36 -4.96 1.71
N LYS A 77 -18.15 -4.66 3.00
CA LYS A 77 -16.93 -4.00 3.52
C LYS A 77 -15.96 -5.01 4.12
N GLY A 78 -14.72 -4.59 4.35
CA GLY A 78 -13.68 -5.37 5.01
C GLY A 78 -12.61 -5.91 4.07
N ALA A 79 -11.58 -6.54 4.64
CA ALA A 79 -10.37 -6.95 3.92
C ALA A 79 -10.66 -7.80 2.67
N GLN A 80 -11.60 -8.76 2.74
CA GLN A 80 -11.95 -9.59 1.58
C GLN A 80 -12.53 -8.79 0.41
N ALA A 81 -13.28 -7.73 0.69
CA ALA A 81 -13.78 -6.82 -0.35
C ALA A 81 -12.64 -5.99 -0.95
N GLY A 82 -11.71 -5.51 -0.13
CA GLY A 82 -10.49 -4.84 -0.58
C GLY A 82 -9.64 -5.73 -1.48
N ILE A 83 -9.33 -6.96 -1.04
CA ILE A 83 -8.58 -7.96 -1.81
C ILE A 83 -9.20 -8.19 -3.19
N PHE A 84 -10.52 -8.36 -3.23
CA PHE A 84 -11.24 -8.51 -4.50
C PHE A 84 -11.10 -7.27 -5.39
N MET A 85 -11.31 -6.06 -4.85
CA MET A 85 -11.22 -4.83 -5.64
C MET A 85 -9.82 -4.58 -6.19
N HIS A 86 -8.77 -4.76 -5.38
CA HIS A 86 -7.37 -4.60 -5.83
C HIS A 86 -7.05 -5.61 -6.95
N ALA A 87 -7.49 -6.86 -6.82
CA ALA A 87 -7.25 -7.90 -7.82
C ALA A 87 -7.86 -7.59 -9.20
N ILE A 88 -8.91 -6.76 -9.27
CA ILE A 88 -9.44 -6.27 -10.55
C ILE A 88 -8.42 -5.33 -11.20
N PHE A 89 -7.95 -4.32 -10.47
CA PHE A 89 -7.02 -3.31 -11.00
C PHE A 89 -5.62 -3.87 -11.27
N GLU A 90 -5.18 -4.88 -10.52
CA GLU A 90 -3.94 -5.62 -10.76
C GLU A 90 -3.91 -6.25 -12.17
N LYS A 91 -5.05 -6.76 -12.64
CA LYS A 91 -5.17 -7.49 -13.91
C LYS A 91 -5.73 -6.67 -15.06
N LEU A 92 -6.12 -5.44 -14.78
CA LEU A 92 -6.75 -4.58 -15.74
C LEU A 92 -5.72 -4.09 -16.78
N ASP A 93 -6.11 -4.13 -18.04
CA ASP A 93 -5.38 -3.42 -19.09
C ASP A 93 -5.87 -1.97 -19.15
N PHE A 94 -5.02 -1.06 -18.68
CA PHE A 94 -5.30 0.38 -18.64
C PHE A 94 -5.10 1.06 -20.00
N ALA A 95 -4.39 0.44 -20.94
CA ALA A 95 -4.16 1.00 -22.28
C ALA A 95 -5.32 0.75 -23.25
N ALA A 96 -5.98 -0.40 -23.12
CA ALA A 96 -7.11 -0.77 -23.96
C ALA A 96 -8.26 -1.42 -23.16
N PRO A 97 -8.85 -0.72 -22.17
CA PRO A 97 -9.92 -1.30 -21.37
C PRO A 97 -11.18 -1.51 -22.22
N SER A 98 -11.62 -2.77 -22.35
CA SER A 98 -12.87 -3.12 -23.03
C SER A 98 -13.96 -3.49 -22.01
N ASP A 99 -15.21 -3.11 -22.28
CA ASP A 99 -16.34 -3.49 -21.42
C ASP A 99 -16.42 -5.03 -21.23
N LYS A 100 -16.09 -5.80 -22.26
CA LYS A 100 -16.08 -7.27 -22.18
C LYS A 100 -15.01 -7.76 -21.19
N SER A 101 -13.77 -7.31 -21.34
CA SER A 101 -12.67 -7.75 -20.46
C SER A 101 -12.87 -7.30 -19.01
N ILE A 102 -13.40 -6.09 -18.80
CA ILE A 102 -13.75 -5.60 -17.45
C ILE A 102 -14.79 -6.51 -16.81
N ARG A 103 -15.90 -6.80 -17.50
CA ARG A 103 -16.96 -7.66 -16.95
C ARG A 103 -16.45 -9.07 -16.68
N GLU A 104 -15.62 -9.64 -17.55
CA GLU A 104 -15.01 -10.95 -17.34
C GLU A 104 -14.14 -10.98 -16.07
N LEU A 105 -13.32 -9.94 -15.85
CA LEU A 105 -12.52 -9.80 -14.62
C LEU A 105 -13.40 -9.68 -13.38
N VAL A 106 -14.45 -8.87 -13.45
CA VAL A 106 -15.41 -8.68 -12.34
C VAL A 106 -16.12 -9.98 -11.99
N VAL A 107 -16.69 -10.68 -12.99
CA VAL A 107 -17.41 -11.95 -12.77
C VAL A 107 -16.48 -13.01 -12.17
N GLN A 108 -15.29 -13.19 -12.73
CA GLN A 108 -14.30 -14.13 -12.20
C GLN A 108 -13.89 -13.79 -10.76
N GLY A 109 -13.75 -12.50 -10.45
CA GLY A 109 -13.44 -12.06 -9.09
C GLY A 109 -14.60 -12.27 -8.12
N LEU A 110 -15.85 -12.00 -8.53
CA LEU A 110 -17.04 -12.26 -7.71
C LEU A 110 -17.13 -13.74 -7.36
N GLU A 111 -16.96 -14.64 -8.34
CA GLU A 111 -16.96 -16.08 -8.14
C GLU A 111 -15.85 -16.52 -7.18
N ARG A 112 -14.61 -16.06 -7.41
CA ARG A 112 -13.44 -16.41 -6.58
C ARG A 112 -13.58 -15.99 -5.12
N HIS A 113 -14.21 -14.84 -4.88
CA HIS A 113 -14.39 -14.29 -3.54
C HIS A 113 -15.77 -14.61 -2.93
N ASN A 114 -16.57 -15.47 -3.60
CA ASN A 114 -17.89 -15.92 -3.16
C ASN A 114 -18.90 -14.79 -2.95
N TYR A 115 -18.83 -13.75 -3.80
CA TYR A 115 -19.84 -12.71 -3.90
C TYR A 115 -20.90 -13.06 -4.95
N LYS A 116 -22.13 -12.61 -4.73
CA LYS A 116 -23.23 -12.85 -5.66
C LYS A 116 -23.03 -12.07 -6.97
N LEU A 117 -23.47 -12.68 -8.07
CA LEU A 117 -23.42 -12.08 -9.42
C LEU A 117 -24.24 -10.78 -9.53
N GLU A 118 -25.21 -10.55 -8.64
CA GLU A 118 -26.00 -9.31 -8.58
C GLU A 118 -25.13 -8.05 -8.40
N TRP A 119 -23.91 -8.19 -7.88
CA TRP A 119 -22.96 -7.08 -7.69
C TRP A 119 -22.21 -6.68 -8.95
N GLU A 120 -22.19 -7.51 -10.00
CA GLU A 120 -21.45 -7.28 -11.24
C GLU A 120 -21.65 -5.86 -11.81
N PRO A 121 -22.89 -5.37 -12.07
CA PRO A 121 -23.07 -4.06 -12.68
C PRO A 121 -22.53 -2.91 -11.80
N HIS A 122 -22.56 -3.08 -10.47
CA HIS A 122 -22.11 -2.05 -9.53
C HIS A 122 -20.58 -1.98 -9.45
N ILE A 123 -19.91 -3.13 -9.50
CA ILE A 123 -18.44 -3.18 -9.53
C ILE A 123 -17.92 -2.73 -10.89
N THR A 124 -18.51 -3.21 -11.98
CA THR A 124 -18.17 -2.77 -13.35
C THR A 124 -18.36 -1.26 -13.50
N GLY A 125 -19.45 -0.71 -12.96
CA GLY A 125 -19.68 0.75 -12.91
C GLY A 125 -18.59 1.51 -12.16
N MET A 126 -18.14 0.99 -11.00
CA MET A 126 -17.03 1.58 -10.23
C MET A 126 -15.72 1.57 -11.03
N VAL A 127 -15.38 0.45 -11.68
CA VAL A 127 -14.19 0.35 -12.53
C VAL A 127 -14.23 1.37 -13.68
N HIS A 128 -15.39 1.51 -14.34
CA HIS A 128 -15.56 2.51 -15.39
C HIS A 128 -15.41 3.96 -14.88
N ASN A 129 -15.89 4.24 -13.67
CA ASN A 129 -15.72 5.57 -13.08
C ASN A 129 -14.23 5.86 -12.83
N VAL A 130 -13.48 4.90 -12.27
CA VAL A 130 -12.03 5.02 -12.04
C VAL A 130 -11.27 5.24 -13.35
N LEU A 131 -11.59 4.46 -14.39
CA LEU A 131 -10.90 4.56 -15.67
C LEU A 131 -11.18 5.87 -16.42
N ARG A 132 -12.36 6.46 -16.24
CA ARG A 132 -12.83 7.62 -17.02
C ARG A 132 -12.79 8.93 -16.25
N ALA A 133 -12.49 8.91 -14.95
CA ALA A 133 -12.33 10.13 -14.17
C ALA A 133 -11.15 10.95 -14.70
N PRO A 134 -11.35 12.24 -15.02
CA PRO A 134 -10.26 13.11 -15.43
C PRO A 134 -9.34 13.39 -14.23
N LEU A 135 -8.05 13.14 -14.43
CA LEU A 135 -6.97 13.44 -13.50
C LEU A 135 -6.11 14.56 -14.06
N SER A 136 -5.61 15.42 -13.16
CA SER A 136 -4.81 16.56 -13.55
C SER A 136 -3.33 16.21 -13.53
N SER A 137 -2.60 16.59 -14.58
CA SER A 137 -1.14 16.74 -14.55
C SER A 137 -0.78 18.21 -14.76
N PRO A 138 0.47 18.64 -14.49
CA PRO A 138 0.88 20.02 -14.75
C PRO A 138 0.67 20.47 -16.20
N ASP A 139 0.72 19.52 -17.14
CA ASP A 139 0.76 19.81 -18.58
C ASP A 139 -0.58 19.53 -19.30
N ALA A 140 -1.38 18.59 -18.79
CA ALA A 140 -2.66 18.20 -19.39
C ALA A 140 -3.59 17.45 -18.42
N LEU A 141 -4.85 17.27 -18.83
CA LEU A 141 -5.74 16.27 -18.22
C LEU A 141 -5.47 14.90 -18.85
N PHE A 142 -5.54 13.85 -18.05
CA PHE A 142 -5.44 12.47 -18.49
C PHE A 142 -6.46 11.59 -17.75
N THR A 143 -6.59 10.33 -18.17
CA THR A 143 -7.44 9.34 -17.50
C THR A 143 -6.68 8.04 -17.36
N LEU A 144 -6.94 7.28 -16.29
CA LEU A 144 -6.28 5.98 -16.10
C LEU A 144 -6.61 4.99 -17.21
N GLY A 145 -7.78 5.07 -17.83
CA GLY A 145 -8.16 4.21 -18.97
C GLY A 145 -7.56 4.61 -20.32
N ALA A 146 -6.56 5.48 -20.33
CA ALA A 146 -5.84 5.94 -21.52
C ALA A 146 -4.31 5.94 -21.32
N LEU A 147 -3.81 5.20 -20.33
CA LEU A 147 -2.37 5.06 -20.11
C LEU A 147 -1.71 4.38 -21.30
N LYS A 148 -0.45 4.70 -21.58
CA LYS A 148 0.29 4.05 -22.66
C LYS A 148 0.57 2.59 -22.30
N GLN A 149 0.58 1.71 -23.30
CA GLN A 149 0.99 0.31 -23.12
C GLN A 149 2.39 0.25 -22.50
N GLY A 150 2.54 -0.48 -21.39
CA GLY A 150 3.80 -0.55 -20.65
C GLY A 150 4.13 0.68 -19.80
N GLY A 151 3.20 1.63 -19.70
CA GLY A 151 3.31 2.85 -18.90
C GLY A 151 2.90 2.68 -17.43
N TRP A 152 2.59 1.46 -16.97
CA TRP A 152 2.31 1.17 -15.57
C TRP A 152 2.92 -0.15 -15.12
N SER A 153 3.17 -0.26 -13.82
CA SER A 153 3.52 -1.47 -13.10
C SER A 153 2.53 -1.62 -11.96
N ALA A 154 1.71 -2.68 -12.01
CA ALA A 154 0.87 -3.08 -10.89
C ALA A 154 1.69 -3.88 -9.87
N GLU A 155 1.32 -3.78 -8.59
CA GLU A 155 1.91 -4.50 -7.46
C GLU A 155 3.44 -4.48 -7.44
N LEU A 156 4.02 -3.28 -7.50
CA LEU A 156 5.47 -3.12 -7.45
C LEU A 156 5.97 -3.39 -6.03
N GLU A 157 6.61 -4.53 -5.83
CA GLU A 157 7.35 -4.87 -4.61
C GLU A 157 8.63 -4.04 -4.50
N PHE A 158 8.92 -3.54 -3.31
CA PHE A 158 10.17 -2.87 -3.01
C PHE A 158 10.78 -3.40 -1.71
N PHE A 159 12.10 -3.22 -1.61
CA PHE A 159 12.88 -3.55 -0.42
C PHE A 159 14.05 -2.56 -0.29
N PHE A 160 14.28 -2.02 0.91
CA PHE A 160 15.48 -1.22 1.18
C PHE A 160 16.02 -1.43 2.60
N PRO A 161 17.34 -1.28 2.82
CA PRO A 161 17.93 -1.39 4.15
C PRO A 161 17.46 -0.24 5.03
N LEU A 162 16.95 -0.59 6.20
CA LEU A 162 16.39 0.33 7.17
C LEU A 162 17.37 0.53 8.33
N ARG A 163 17.81 1.78 8.50
CA ARG A 163 18.59 2.23 9.66
C ARG A 163 17.80 2.01 10.94
N PHE A 164 18.48 2.10 12.07
CA PHE A 164 17.80 2.21 13.35
C PHE A 164 16.88 3.45 13.35
N ILE A 165 15.58 3.21 13.38
CA ILE A 165 14.55 4.25 13.38
C ILE A 165 13.55 4.00 14.52
N ASN A 166 13.06 5.07 15.13
CA ASN A 166 12.00 5.04 16.14
C ASN A 166 11.00 6.17 15.89
N SER A 167 9.87 6.14 16.60
CA SER A 167 8.81 7.13 16.42
C SER A 167 9.25 8.56 16.75
N SER A 168 10.13 8.74 17.74
CA SER A 168 10.65 10.07 18.11
C SER A 168 11.45 10.71 16.97
N LEU A 169 12.35 9.96 16.34
CA LEU A 169 13.17 10.45 15.22
C LEU A 169 12.32 10.87 14.02
N LEU A 170 11.31 10.07 13.66
CA LEU A 170 10.36 10.43 12.60
C LEU A 170 9.51 11.64 13.00
N GLY A 171 9.03 11.68 14.25
CA GLY A 171 8.25 12.79 14.76
C GLY A 171 9.00 14.11 14.75
N GLU A 172 10.28 14.12 15.15
CA GLU A 172 11.16 15.29 15.08
C GLU A 172 11.36 15.75 13.63
N LEU A 173 11.56 14.83 12.68
CA LEU A 173 11.66 15.18 11.27
C LEU A 173 10.36 15.83 10.80
N PHE A 174 9.21 15.21 11.05
CA PHE A 174 7.91 15.73 10.64
C PHE A 174 7.61 17.12 11.24
N ALA A 175 7.95 17.35 12.51
CA ALA A 175 7.79 18.64 13.17
C ALA A 175 8.59 19.77 12.47
N ARG A 176 9.74 19.47 11.86
CA ARG A 176 10.55 20.46 11.11
C ARG A 176 9.94 20.83 9.75
N HIS A 177 9.14 19.96 9.15
CA HIS A 177 8.54 20.17 7.83
C HIS A 177 7.11 20.74 7.89
N GLY A 178 6.46 20.75 9.05
CA GLY A 178 5.21 21.48 9.31
C GLY A 178 3.93 20.87 8.73
N PHE A 179 3.74 20.97 7.41
CA PHE A 179 2.55 20.44 6.72
C PHE A 179 2.91 19.83 5.36
N LEU A 180 2.14 18.83 4.94
CA LEU A 180 2.18 18.32 3.56
C LEU A 180 1.21 19.08 2.66
N SER A 181 1.54 19.12 1.37
CA SER A 181 0.77 19.78 0.31
C SER A 181 -0.68 19.29 0.24
N GLY A 182 -0.93 18.01 0.55
CA GLY A 182 -2.26 17.39 0.62
C GLY A 182 -3.11 17.76 1.86
N GLY A 183 -2.68 18.72 2.67
CA GLY A 183 -3.42 19.17 3.86
C GLY A 183 -3.27 18.24 5.08
N ILE A 184 -2.19 17.46 5.12
CA ILE A 184 -1.86 16.62 6.28
C ILE A 184 -1.04 17.43 7.28
N ASP A 185 -1.53 17.47 8.52
CA ASP A 185 -0.83 18.01 9.69
C ASP A 185 0.20 17.00 10.20
N PHE A 186 1.49 17.36 10.11
CA PHE A 186 2.58 16.52 10.59
C PHE A 186 2.62 16.37 12.11
N THR A 187 2.06 17.32 12.86
CA THR A 187 1.98 17.26 14.32
C THR A 187 1.12 16.07 14.73
N ARG A 188 -0.07 15.96 14.12
CA ARG A 188 -0.97 14.82 14.35
C ARG A 188 -0.36 13.50 13.89
N LEU A 189 0.36 13.51 12.77
CA LEU A 189 1.04 12.31 12.30
C LEU A 189 2.08 11.85 13.32
N ALA A 190 2.94 12.76 13.79
CA ALA A 190 3.97 12.48 14.77
C ALA A 190 3.41 11.97 16.11
N GLU A 191 2.32 12.56 16.61
CA GLU A 191 1.64 12.12 17.84
C GLU A 191 1.10 10.68 17.73
N ALA A 192 0.66 10.28 16.54
CA ALA A 192 0.11 8.96 16.29
C ALA A 192 1.17 7.87 16.08
N LEU A 193 2.45 8.23 15.87
CA LEU A 193 3.55 7.27 15.73
C LEU A 193 3.92 6.66 17.09
N GLN A 194 3.59 5.39 17.29
CA GLN A 194 3.93 4.66 18.52
C GLN A 194 4.52 3.28 18.23
N PHE A 195 5.45 3.19 17.29
CA PHE A 195 6.14 1.95 16.96
C PHE A 195 7.46 1.79 17.74
N LYS A 196 7.78 0.54 18.08
CA LYS A 196 9.06 0.18 18.71
C LYS A 196 10.23 0.40 17.75
N PRO A 197 11.43 0.75 18.24
CA PRO A 197 12.60 0.91 17.39
C PRO A 197 12.81 -0.26 16.42
N VAL A 198 13.05 0.04 15.15
CA VAL A 198 13.21 -0.93 14.07
C VAL A 198 14.60 -0.72 13.46
N LYS A 199 15.30 -1.81 13.16
CA LYS A 199 16.45 -1.84 12.26
C LYS A 199 16.34 -3.08 11.38
N GLY A 200 16.87 -3.04 10.16
CA GLY A 200 16.93 -4.20 9.29
C GLY A 200 16.53 -3.86 7.86
N MET A 201 15.37 -4.31 7.42
CA MET A 201 14.87 -4.01 6.07
C MET A 201 13.44 -3.51 6.13
N LEU A 202 13.11 -2.56 5.26
CA LEU A 202 11.74 -2.21 4.95
C LEU A 202 11.32 -2.85 3.64
N MET A 203 10.14 -3.48 3.64
CA MET A 203 9.49 -3.99 2.46
C MET A 203 8.06 -3.49 2.32
N GLY A 204 7.54 -3.55 1.11
CA GLY A 204 6.15 -3.18 0.83
C GLY A 204 5.79 -3.37 -0.62
N PHE A 205 4.51 -3.16 -0.90
CA PHE A 205 3.91 -3.32 -2.21
C PHE A 205 3.18 -2.03 -2.55
N MET A 206 3.55 -1.42 -3.68
CA MET A 206 2.84 -0.29 -4.25
C MET A 206 1.78 -0.84 -5.22
N ASP A 207 0.51 -0.52 -5.00
CA ASP A 207 -0.56 -1.06 -5.85
C ASP A 207 -0.35 -0.74 -7.33
N MET A 208 0.04 0.50 -7.65
CA MET A 208 0.41 0.88 -9.00
C MET A 208 1.42 2.02 -9.02
N VAL A 209 2.41 1.90 -9.90
CA VAL A 209 3.25 3.02 -10.34
C VAL A 209 3.03 3.20 -11.83
N PHE A 210 2.77 4.42 -12.28
CA PHE A 210 2.58 4.69 -13.70
C PHE A 210 3.29 5.96 -14.15
N GLU A 211 3.57 6.05 -15.44
CA GLU A 211 4.15 7.21 -16.11
C GLU A 211 3.08 7.88 -16.98
N GLU A 212 2.96 9.20 -16.82
CA GLU A 212 2.15 10.02 -17.71
C GLU A 212 2.84 11.37 -17.91
N GLY A 213 3.01 11.80 -19.17
CA GLY A 213 3.63 13.09 -19.51
C GLY A 213 5.08 13.25 -19.04
N GLY A 214 5.85 12.15 -18.94
CA GLY A 214 7.22 12.13 -18.43
C GLY A 214 7.33 12.13 -16.91
N ARG A 215 6.21 12.03 -16.19
CA ARG A 215 6.15 12.06 -14.73
C ARG A 215 5.65 10.73 -14.18
N TYR A 216 6.30 10.25 -13.13
CA TYR A 216 5.94 9.02 -12.43
C TYR A 216 5.04 9.32 -11.26
N TYR A 217 3.94 8.58 -11.15
CA TYR A 217 2.96 8.71 -10.08
C TYR A 217 2.90 7.41 -9.29
N LEU A 218 2.88 7.55 -7.96
CA LEU A 218 2.52 6.47 -7.07
C LEU A 218 1.01 6.48 -6.88
N LEU A 219 0.36 5.33 -7.04
CA LEU A 219 -1.06 5.19 -6.82
C LEU A 219 -1.35 4.02 -5.88
N ASP A 220 -2.31 4.26 -4.96
CA ASP A 220 -2.78 3.28 -3.99
C ASP A 220 -4.31 3.21 -4.02
N TRP A 221 -4.85 1.99 -4.11
CA TRP A 221 -6.29 1.75 -4.14
C TRP A 221 -6.82 1.63 -2.72
N LYS A 222 -7.90 2.34 -2.42
CA LYS A 222 -8.53 2.35 -1.11
C LYS A 222 -9.96 1.86 -1.17
N SER A 223 -10.22 0.77 -0.46
CA SER A 223 -11.53 0.13 -0.40
C SER A 223 -12.41 0.65 0.75
N ASN A 224 -11.89 1.63 1.52
CA ASN A 224 -12.53 2.17 2.72
C ASN A 224 -13.98 2.59 2.48
N HIS A 225 -14.83 2.24 3.45
CA HIS A 225 -16.21 2.69 3.50
C HIS A 225 -16.28 3.97 4.34
N LEU A 226 -16.56 5.10 3.69
CA LEU A 226 -16.70 6.41 4.36
C LEU A 226 -18.17 6.79 4.57
N GLY A 227 -19.08 6.04 3.97
CA GLY A 227 -20.52 6.21 4.09
C GLY A 227 -21.27 5.65 2.87
N ASN A 228 -22.58 5.88 2.83
CA ASN A 228 -23.49 5.24 1.87
C ASN A 228 -23.80 6.11 0.64
N SER A 229 -23.12 7.23 0.45
CA SER A 229 -23.27 8.09 -0.72
C SER A 229 -21.94 8.71 -1.17
N ILE A 230 -21.92 9.20 -2.41
CA ILE A 230 -20.76 9.91 -3.00
C ILE A 230 -20.35 11.14 -2.17
N GLU A 231 -21.30 11.75 -1.45
CA GLU A 231 -21.05 12.92 -0.61
C GLU A 231 -20.14 12.62 0.58
N ASN A 232 -20.12 11.37 1.03
CA ASN A 232 -19.22 10.90 2.09
C ASN A 232 -17.76 10.79 1.64
N TYR A 233 -17.47 10.92 0.35
CA TYR A 233 -16.14 10.81 -0.25
C TYR A 233 -15.58 12.17 -0.71
N GLY A 234 -15.94 13.24 0.00
CA GLY A 234 -15.34 14.55 -0.19
C GLY A 234 -13.97 14.70 0.49
N GLN A 235 -13.24 15.75 0.11
CA GLN A 235 -11.88 16.01 0.57
C GLN A 235 -11.72 15.94 2.09
N SER A 236 -12.64 16.56 2.86
CA SER A 236 -12.55 16.58 4.33
C SER A 236 -12.63 15.17 4.95
N ALA A 237 -13.58 14.34 4.50
CA ALA A 237 -13.74 12.98 4.98
C ALA A 237 -12.55 12.09 4.56
N MET A 238 -12.06 12.24 3.33
CA MET A 238 -10.89 11.53 2.85
C MET A 238 -9.62 11.94 3.61
N THR A 239 -9.38 13.22 3.85
CA THR A 239 -8.24 13.69 4.67
C THR A 239 -8.29 13.11 6.08
N GLN A 240 -9.48 13.04 6.71
CA GLN A 240 -9.63 12.40 8.01
C GLN A 240 -9.32 10.89 7.95
N ALA A 241 -9.78 10.20 6.92
CA ALA A 241 -9.47 8.78 6.70
C ALA A 241 -7.96 8.55 6.46
N MET A 242 -7.31 9.42 5.69
CA MET A 242 -5.86 9.41 5.47
C MET A 242 -5.10 9.50 6.80
N GLN A 243 -5.43 10.49 7.64
CA GLN A 243 -4.80 10.68 8.95
C GLN A 243 -5.06 9.49 9.89
N SER A 244 -6.31 9.03 9.97
CA SER A 244 -6.73 7.98 10.91
C SER A 244 -6.07 6.63 10.62
N ASN A 245 -5.72 6.36 9.36
CA ASN A 245 -5.05 5.12 8.95
C ASN A 245 -3.53 5.27 8.78
N LEU A 246 -2.97 6.45 9.07
CA LEU A 246 -1.53 6.75 8.87
C LEU A 246 -1.05 6.53 7.43
N TYR A 247 -1.94 6.63 6.44
CA TYR A 247 -1.56 6.56 5.03
C TYR A 247 -0.51 7.63 4.62
N PRO A 248 -0.43 8.81 5.27
CA PRO A 248 0.71 9.71 5.07
C PRO A 248 2.07 9.09 5.33
N LEU A 249 2.21 8.28 6.38
CA LEU A 249 3.46 7.56 6.58
C LEU A 249 3.69 6.52 5.47
N GLN A 250 2.64 5.79 5.07
CA GLN A 250 2.72 4.78 4.01
C GLN A 250 3.28 5.39 2.72
N TYR A 251 2.66 6.44 2.19
CA TYR A 251 3.10 7.00 0.92
C TYR A 251 4.46 7.71 1.03
N LEU A 252 4.84 8.24 2.20
CA LEU A 252 6.18 8.80 2.38
C LEU A 252 7.25 7.72 2.29
N LEU A 253 7.05 6.57 2.94
CA LEU A 253 7.93 5.41 2.83
C LEU A 253 7.99 4.90 1.39
N TYR A 254 6.85 4.83 0.70
CA TYR A 254 6.77 4.37 -0.68
C TYR A 254 7.42 5.39 -1.63
N THR A 255 7.28 6.68 -1.37
CA THR A 255 7.92 7.75 -2.15
C THR A 255 9.44 7.68 -2.03
N VAL A 256 9.99 7.41 -0.83
CA VAL A 256 11.43 7.15 -0.65
C VAL A 256 11.88 5.96 -1.50
N ALA A 257 11.13 4.84 -1.43
CA ALA A 257 11.45 3.64 -2.20
C ALA A 257 11.42 3.88 -3.72
N ILE A 258 10.35 4.49 -4.23
CA ILE A 258 10.21 4.73 -5.67
C ILE A 258 11.19 5.79 -6.18
N ASN A 259 11.44 6.85 -5.40
CA ASN A 259 12.43 7.87 -5.75
C ASN A 259 13.83 7.25 -5.95
N ARG A 260 14.24 6.38 -5.01
CA ARG A 260 15.49 5.61 -5.13
C ARG A 260 15.47 4.64 -6.31
N TYR A 261 14.37 3.94 -6.54
CA TYR A 261 14.26 3.01 -7.67
C TYR A 261 14.40 3.75 -9.01
N LEU A 262 13.71 4.88 -9.17
CA LEU A 262 13.73 5.69 -10.38
C LEU A 262 15.11 6.30 -10.62
N SER A 263 15.79 6.80 -9.57
CA SER A 263 17.14 7.38 -9.70
C SER A 263 18.19 6.37 -10.18
N LEU A 264 18.01 5.08 -9.88
CA LEU A 264 18.90 4.00 -10.34
C LEU A 264 18.61 3.53 -11.77
N ARG A 265 17.40 3.79 -12.30
CA ARG A 265 16.92 3.24 -13.59
C ARG A 265 16.82 4.28 -14.68
N ILE A 266 16.53 5.52 -14.32
CA ILE A 266 16.25 6.60 -15.26
C ILE A 266 17.47 7.50 -15.33
N LYS A 267 18.03 7.61 -16.54
CA LYS A 267 19.15 8.50 -16.80
C LYS A 267 18.72 9.95 -16.58
N ASN A 268 19.55 10.73 -15.87
CA ASN A 268 19.29 12.14 -15.55
C ASN A 268 17.96 12.36 -14.81
N TYR A 269 17.61 11.42 -13.93
CA TYR A 269 16.43 11.57 -13.07
C TYR A 269 16.59 12.73 -12.09
N HIS A 270 15.52 13.50 -11.95
CA HIS A 270 15.39 14.63 -11.02
C HIS A 270 13.99 14.57 -10.40
N TYR A 271 13.89 14.52 -9.08
CA TYR A 271 12.61 14.35 -8.39
C TYR A 271 11.64 15.47 -8.76
N ALA A 272 12.09 16.73 -8.69
CA ALA A 272 11.27 17.91 -8.96
C ALA A 272 10.60 17.94 -10.35
N SER A 273 11.19 17.30 -11.37
CA SER A 273 10.64 17.28 -12.72
C SER A 273 10.00 15.95 -13.11
N HIS A 274 10.44 14.83 -12.53
CA HIS A 274 10.03 13.49 -12.95
C HIS A 274 9.07 12.82 -11.97
N PHE A 275 8.92 13.28 -10.73
CA PHE A 275 7.91 12.75 -9.83
C PHE A 275 6.64 13.60 -9.90
N GLY A 276 5.52 12.94 -10.20
CA GLY A 276 4.20 13.56 -10.37
C GLY A 276 3.36 13.58 -9.10
N GLY A 277 3.78 12.86 -8.05
CA GLY A 277 3.11 12.82 -6.75
C GLY A 277 2.46 11.47 -6.46
N VAL A 278 1.68 11.48 -5.39
CA VAL A 278 0.96 10.32 -4.87
C VAL A 278 -0.55 10.50 -5.06
N ILE A 279 -1.25 9.42 -5.40
CA ILE A 279 -2.68 9.41 -5.66
C ILE A 279 -3.32 8.26 -4.87
N TYR A 280 -4.15 8.59 -3.88
CA TYR A 280 -4.92 7.62 -3.13
C TYR A 280 -6.36 7.63 -3.66
N VAL A 281 -6.81 6.49 -4.19
CA VAL A 281 -8.10 6.37 -4.86
C VAL A 281 -9.08 5.61 -3.98
N PHE A 282 -9.99 6.33 -3.33
CA PHE A 282 -11.10 5.75 -2.58
C PHE A 282 -12.16 5.24 -3.56
N LEU A 283 -12.02 3.98 -3.97
CA LEU A 283 -12.70 3.35 -5.11
C LEU A 283 -14.22 3.58 -5.12
N ARG A 284 -14.87 3.46 -3.96
CA ARG A 284 -16.32 3.63 -3.81
C ARG A 284 -16.79 5.06 -4.09
N GLY A 285 -15.90 6.03 -3.88
CA GLY A 285 -16.15 7.45 -3.97
C GLY A 285 -15.81 8.09 -5.31
N VAL A 286 -15.38 7.33 -6.31
CA VAL A 286 -14.96 7.90 -7.59
C VAL A 286 -16.16 8.18 -8.49
N SER A 287 -16.22 9.40 -9.04
CA SER A 287 -17.18 9.82 -10.06
C SER A 287 -16.43 10.40 -11.26
N LYS A 288 -16.74 9.89 -12.46
CA LYS A 288 -16.16 10.41 -13.70
C LYS A 288 -16.64 11.82 -14.05
N GLU A 289 -17.82 12.21 -13.58
CA GLU A 289 -18.41 13.54 -13.77
C GLU A 289 -17.79 14.58 -12.84
N GLN A 290 -17.51 14.20 -11.59
CA GLN A 290 -16.96 15.10 -10.58
C GLN A 290 -15.41 15.11 -10.55
N GLY A 291 -14.75 14.17 -11.25
CA GLY A 291 -13.30 14.09 -11.33
C GLY A 291 -12.62 14.02 -9.97
N GLU A 292 -11.49 14.70 -9.83
CA GLU A 292 -10.67 14.71 -8.60
C GLU A 292 -11.37 15.30 -7.36
N SER A 293 -12.54 15.94 -7.50
CA SER A 293 -13.26 16.48 -6.34
C SER A 293 -13.86 15.40 -5.42
N ARG A 294 -13.95 14.15 -5.89
CA ARG A 294 -14.50 13.00 -5.15
C ARG A 294 -13.65 11.76 -5.34
N GLY A 295 -13.39 11.05 -4.25
CA GLY A 295 -12.72 9.74 -4.29
C GLY A 295 -11.22 9.78 -4.59
N PHE A 296 -10.63 10.96 -4.81
CA PHE A 296 -9.20 11.14 -5.02
C PHE A 296 -8.59 12.00 -3.92
N PHE A 297 -7.55 11.49 -3.29
CA PHE A 297 -6.65 12.26 -2.45
C PHE A 297 -5.30 12.36 -3.16
N ARG A 298 -4.69 13.54 -3.17
CA ARG A 298 -3.38 13.76 -3.77
C ARG A 298 -2.43 14.44 -2.81
N ASP A 299 -1.16 14.10 -2.95
CA ASP A 299 -0.08 14.83 -2.31
C ASP A 299 1.16 14.83 -3.22
N LEU A 300 2.01 15.82 -3.03
CA LEU A 300 3.32 15.88 -3.65
C LEU A 300 4.29 16.31 -2.54
N PRO A 301 4.91 15.33 -1.85
CA PRO A 301 5.96 15.61 -0.87
C PRO A 301 7.07 16.46 -1.50
N SER A 302 7.64 17.38 -0.75
CA SER A 302 8.75 18.19 -1.26
C SER A 302 10.02 17.35 -1.42
N GLU A 303 10.86 17.71 -2.39
CA GLU A 303 12.15 17.04 -2.62
C GLU A 303 12.99 16.99 -1.33
N GLY A 304 13.13 18.12 -0.64
CA GLY A 304 13.89 18.19 0.61
C GLY A 304 13.30 17.34 1.75
N LEU A 305 11.99 17.09 1.78
CA LEU A 305 11.41 16.14 2.74
C LEU A 305 11.79 14.69 2.38
N ILE A 306 11.72 14.34 1.09
CA ILE A 306 12.07 12.99 0.64
C ILE A 306 13.56 12.71 0.79
N GLU A 307 14.42 13.70 0.55
CA GLU A 307 15.86 13.62 0.83
C GLU A 307 16.11 13.40 2.32
N ALA A 308 15.52 14.23 3.20
CA ALA A 308 15.68 14.09 4.64
C ALA A 308 15.17 12.74 5.18
N LEU A 309 14.07 12.22 4.63
CA LEU A 309 13.56 10.88 4.95
C LEU A 309 14.49 9.79 4.42
N THR A 310 15.05 9.95 3.23
CA THR A 310 16.00 9.01 2.65
C THR A 310 17.23 8.88 3.54
N ASP A 311 17.82 10.00 3.97
CA ASP A 311 19.00 10.03 4.85
C ASP A 311 18.72 9.41 6.22
N LEU A 312 17.52 9.64 6.75
CA LEU A 312 17.10 9.12 8.05
C LEU A 312 16.81 7.61 7.99
N LEU A 313 16.19 7.12 6.92
CA LEU A 313 15.69 5.75 6.82
C LEU A 313 16.70 4.79 6.21
N ILE A 314 17.45 5.21 5.20
CA ILE A 314 18.30 4.31 4.40
C ILE A 314 19.74 4.40 4.88
N GLU A 315 20.32 3.25 5.18
CA GLU A 315 21.74 3.17 5.47
C GLU A 315 22.49 3.30 4.14
N GLU A 316 23.25 4.39 3.96
CA GLU A 316 24.17 4.47 2.82
C GLU A 316 25.23 3.37 2.99
N GLY A 317 25.10 2.32 2.20
CA GLY A 317 26.19 1.39 1.97
C GLY A 317 27.22 2.06 1.06
N GLY A 318 28.45 2.19 1.55
CA GLY A 318 29.61 2.64 0.77
C GLY A 318 30.05 1.67 -0.32
#